data_AF-A0A949FJG5-F1
#
_entry.id   AF-A0A949FJG5-F1
#
_cell.length_a   1.000
_cell.length_b   1.000
_cell.length_c   1.000
_cell.angle_alpha   90.00
_cell.angle_beta   90.00
_cell.angle_gamma   90.00
#
_symmetry.space_group_name_H-M   'P 1'
#
loop_
_entity.id
_entity.type
_entity.pdbx_description
1 polymer ?
#
loop_
_entity_poly.entity_id
_entity_poly.type
_entity_poly.pdbx_seq_one_letter_code
_entity_poly.pdbx_strand_id
1 'polypeptide(L)'
;DNFVGENKTVRGKIDNIYYSKGSDTTFLNFCPDYKTCPFCAVVFSSDKSKFGNLSGYKGEIVEITGLIKSYQGSPEIILSSPSQIKIID
;
A
#
# COMPACT_ATOMS: atom_id res chain seq x y z
N ASP A 1 -11.03 -14.40 3.67
CA ASP A 1 -10.19 -13.99 2.53
C ASP A 1 -10.95 -14.07 1.21
N ASN A 2 -11.78 -13.07 0.90
CA ASN A 2 -12.71 -13.16 -0.24
C ASN A 2 -12.33 -12.31 -1.46
N PHE A 3 -11.13 -11.72 -1.51
CA PHE A 3 -10.74 -10.86 -2.66
C PHE A 3 -9.32 -11.12 -3.19
N VAL A 4 -8.59 -12.08 -2.62
CA VAL A 4 -7.25 -12.44 -3.12
C VAL A 4 -7.39 -13.00 -4.54
N GLY A 5 -6.57 -12.50 -5.47
CA GLY A 5 -6.64 -12.84 -6.89
C GLY A 5 -7.55 -11.93 -7.71
N GLU A 6 -8.27 -10.99 -7.09
CA GLU A 6 -9.13 -10.04 -7.79
C GLU A 6 -8.46 -8.67 -7.93
N ASN A 7 -8.76 -7.99 -9.04
CA ASN A 7 -8.43 -6.58 -9.22
C ASN A 7 -9.55 -5.73 -8.62
N LYS A 8 -9.26 -4.99 -7.53
CA LYS A 8 -10.23 -4.22 -6.75
C LYS A 8 -9.66 -2.86 -6.36
N THR A 9 -10.55 -1.98 -5.93
CA THR A 9 -10.21 -0.74 -5.24
C THR A 9 -10.40 -0.92 -3.74
N VAL A 10 -9.36 -0.62 -2.96
CA VAL A 10 -9.38 -0.57 -1.50
C VAL A 10 -9.36 0.89 -1.09
N ARG A 11 -10.34 1.30 -0.27
CA ARG A 11 -10.46 2.66 0.27
C ARG A 11 -10.15 2.65 1.76
N GLY A 12 -9.37 3.61 2.23
CA GLY A 12 -9.11 3.77 3.66
C GLY A 12 -8.01 4.77 3.96
N LYS A 13 -7.78 4.97 5.26
CA LYS A 13 -6.74 5.87 5.75
C LYS A 13 -5.40 5.17 5.81
N ILE A 14 -4.32 5.85 5.40
CA ILE A 14 -2.96 5.38 5.65
C ILE A 14 -2.51 5.83 7.04
N ASP A 15 -2.53 4.93 8.02
CA ASP A 15 -2.13 5.26 9.40
C ASP A 15 -0.60 5.27 9.58
N ASN A 16 0.11 4.41 8.85
CA ASN A 16 1.55 4.27 8.98
C ASN A 16 2.27 4.08 7.64
N ILE A 17 3.41 4.73 7.49
CA ILE A 17 4.34 4.54 6.38
C ILE A 17 5.61 3.90 6.96
N TYR A 18 5.94 2.70 6.50
CA TYR A 18 7.17 2.01 6.94
C TYR A 18 8.16 1.88 5.78
N TYR A 19 9.40 2.30 6.01
CA TYR A 19 10.50 2.18 5.05
C TYR A 19 11.48 1.10 5.49
N SER A 20 11.57 0.01 4.71
CA SER A 20 12.53 -1.06 4.93
C SER A 20 13.86 -0.70 4.26
N LYS A 21 14.87 -0.34 5.07
CA LYS A 21 16.22 0.03 4.58
C LYS A 21 16.91 -1.07 3.78
N GLY A 22 16.75 -2.34 4.19
CA GLY A 22 17.46 -3.46 3.56
C GLY A 22 16.96 -3.83 2.16
N SER A 23 15.67 -3.61 1.90
CA SER A 23 15.03 -3.93 0.61
C SER A 23 14.68 -2.68 -0.22
N ASP A 24 14.95 -1.50 0.33
CA ASP A 24 14.46 -0.22 -0.17
C ASP A 24 12.99 -0.31 -0.60
N THR A 25 12.14 -0.86 0.27
CA THR A 25 10.70 -1.03 0.03
C THR A 25 9.91 -0.13 0.99
N THR A 26 8.85 0.52 0.49
CA THR A 26 7.95 1.33 1.32
C THR A 26 6.61 0.64 1.43
N PHE A 27 6.09 0.56 2.66
CA PHE A 27 4.80 -0.01 2.99
C PHE A 27 3.85 1.10 3.43
N LEU A 28 2.67 1.16 2.81
CA LEU A 28 1.56 2.04 3.13
C LEU A 28 0.52 1.21 3.90
N ASN A 29 0.50 1.35 5.22
CA ASN A 29 -0.28 0.50 6.10
C ASN A 29 -1.61 1.18 6.47
N PHE A 30 -2.70 0.42 6.35
CA PHE A 30 -4.05 0.84 6.72
C PHE A 30 -4.34 0.54 8.20
N CYS A 31 -3.30 0.63 9.02
CA CYS A 31 -3.31 0.33 10.43
C CYS A 31 -2.07 0.94 11.12
N PRO A 32 -2.11 1.15 12.45
CA PRO A 32 -0.93 1.60 13.20
C PRO A 32 0.15 0.50 13.36
N ASP A 33 -0.24 -0.75 13.59
CA ASP A 33 0.67 -1.89 13.78
C ASP A 33 0.63 -2.86 12.60
N TYR A 34 1.75 -2.96 11.89
CA TYR A 34 1.89 -3.79 10.70
C TYR A 34 1.62 -5.29 10.96
N LYS A 35 1.84 -5.79 12.20
CA LYS A 35 1.64 -7.21 12.54
C LYS A 35 0.18 -7.62 12.54
N THR A 36 -0.72 -6.65 12.70
CA THR A 36 -2.17 -6.86 12.75
C THR A 36 -2.87 -6.14 11.60
N CYS A 37 -2.10 -5.71 10.58
CA CYS A 37 -2.65 -4.91 9.50
C CYS A 37 -3.60 -5.73 8.64
N PRO A 38 -4.87 -5.30 8.47
CA PRO A 38 -5.81 -6.01 7.63
C PRO A 38 -5.45 -5.90 6.14
N PHE A 39 -4.64 -4.91 5.76
CA PHE A 39 -4.22 -4.66 4.38
C PHE A 39 -3.03 -3.68 4.34
N CYS A 40 -2.13 -3.86 3.37
CA CYS A 40 -1.09 -2.88 3.07
C CYS A 40 -0.91 -2.70 1.56
N ALA A 41 -0.42 -1.53 1.18
CA ALA A 41 0.12 -1.28 -0.16
C ALA A 41 1.65 -1.28 -0.11
N VAL A 42 2.29 -1.80 -1.17
CA VAL A 42 3.74 -1.98 -1.23
C VAL A 42 4.30 -1.28 -2.45
N VAL A 43 5.31 -0.42 -2.25
CA VAL A 43 6.11 0.18 -3.32
C VAL A 43 7.52 -0.37 -3.23
N PHE A 44 7.90 -1.21 -4.20
CA PHE A 44 9.25 -1.75 -4.29
C PHE A 44 10.25 -0.72 -4.81
N SER A 45 11.54 -0.92 -4.50
CA SER A 45 12.65 -0.04 -4.90
C SER A 45 12.64 0.30 -6.40
N SER A 46 12.33 -0.68 -7.25
CA SER A 46 12.25 -0.51 -8.71
C SER A 46 11.21 0.52 -9.17
N ASP A 47 10.18 0.77 -8.37
CA ASP A 47 9.08 1.66 -8.70
C ASP A 47 9.13 2.96 -7.91
N LYS A 48 9.90 3.04 -6.82
CA LYS A 48 9.94 4.21 -5.92
C LYS A 48 10.18 5.52 -6.62
N SER A 49 11.07 5.56 -7.61
CA SER A 49 11.39 6.79 -8.36
C SER A 49 10.21 7.33 -9.18
N LYS A 50 9.21 6.50 -9.48
CA LYS A 50 7.97 6.91 -10.13
C LYS A 50 7.03 7.64 -9.18
N PHE A 51 7.15 7.35 -7.89
CA PHE A 51 6.37 7.99 -6.84
C PHE A 51 7.13 9.22 -6.34
N GLY A 52 6.39 10.29 -6.03
CA GLY A 52 6.94 11.45 -5.34
C GLY A 52 7.20 11.15 -3.86
N ASN A 53 6.89 12.12 -2.99
CA ASN A 53 7.01 11.92 -1.55
C ASN A 53 5.95 10.94 -1.01
N LEU A 54 6.30 9.66 -0.89
CA LEU A 54 5.43 8.62 -0.31
C LEU A 54 5.03 8.89 1.14
N SER A 55 5.82 9.66 1.90
CA SER A 55 5.47 10.03 3.28
C SER A 55 4.25 10.95 3.34
N GLY A 56 3.95 11.65 2.24
CA GLY A 56 2.80 12.55 2.13
C GLY A 56 1.45 11.85 2.16
N TYR A 57 1.39 10.52 2.01
CA TYR A 57 0.14 9.78 2.16
C TYR A 57 -0.22 9.50 3.62
N LYS A 58 0.70 9.69 4.58
CA LYS A 58 0.42 9.40 5.98
C LYS A 58 -0.67 10.33 6.51
N GLY A 59 -1.76 9.75 7.01
CA GLY A 59 -2.91 10.46 7.54
C GLY A 59 -4.02 10.70 6.50
N GLU A 60 -3.71 10.55 5.22
CA GLU A 60 -4.65 10.76 4.12
C GLU A 60 -5.63 9.59 3.96
N ILE A 61 -6.84 9.90 3.48
CA ILE A 61 -7.79 8.90 2.98
C ILE A 61 -7.50 8.69 1.50
N VAL A 62 -7.22 7.45 1.11
CA VAL A 62 -6.85 7.09 -0.25
C VAL A 62 -7.74 6.00 -0.83
N GLU A 63 -7.77 5.94 -2.16
CA GLU A 63 -8.17 4.78 -2.94
C GLU A 63 -6.94 4.15 -3.58
N ILE A 64 -6.81 2.83 -3.43
CA ILE A 64 -5.76 2.03 -4.04
C ILE A 64 -6.39 0.97 -4.94
N THR A 65 -6.01 0.96 -6.21
CA THR A 65 -6.54 0.00 -7.19
C THR A 65 -5.44 -0.93 -7.69
N GLY A 66 -5.73 -2.23 -7.67
CA GLY A 66 -4.82 -3.24 -8.16
C GLY A 66 -5.24 -4.66 -7.82
N LEU A 67 -4.41 -5.60 -8.27
CA LEU A 67 -4.54 -7.02 -7.93
C LEU A 67 -4.21 -7.23 -6.45
N ILE A 68 -5.19 -7.72 -5.69
CA ILE A 68 -4.98 -8.11 -4.29
C ILE A 68 -4.23 -9.45 -4.27
N LYS A 69 -3.05 -9.46 -3.68
CA LYS A 69 -2.21 -10.66 -3.48
C LYS A 69 -2.16 -11.02 -2.00
N SER A 70 -1.89 -12.29 -1.69
CA SER A 70 -1.57 -12.71 -0.33
C SER A 70 -0.05 -12.82 -0.18
N TYR A 71 0.50 -12.17 0.84
CA TYR A 71 1.89 -12.30 1.26
C TYR A 71 1.93 -12.68 2.74
N GLN A 72 2.50 -13.86 3.04
CA GLN A 72 2.54 -14.41 4.40
C GLN A 72 1.17 -14.43 5.13
N GLY A 73 0.08 -14.63 4.37
CA GLY A 73 -1.28 -14.65 4.91
C GLY A 73 -1.95 -13.28 5.06
N SER A 74 -1.27 -12.19 4.70
CA SER A 74 -1.83 -10.83 4.71
C SER A 74 -2.11 -10.35 3.28
N PRO A 75 -3.27 -9.71 3.01
CA PRO A 75 -3.58 -9.19 1.69
C PRO A 75 -2.84 -7.87 1.41
N GLU A 76 -2.34 -7.71 0.19
CA GLU A 76 -1.60 -6.52 -0.25
C GLU A 76 -1.89 -6.14 -1.70
N ILE A 77 -1.65 -4.87 -2.05
CA ILE A 77 -1.55 -4.42 -3.44
C ILE A 77 -0.14 -3.85 -3.68
N ILE A 78 0.52 -4.34 -4.73
CA ILE A 78 1.79 -3.76 -5.20
C ILE A 78 1.48 -2.55 -6.09
N LEU A 79 2.06 -1.41 -5.72
CA LEU A 79 1.97 -0.14 -6.42
C LEU A 79 3.20 0.02 -7.34
N SER A 80 3.02 -0.21 -8.63
CA SER A 80 4.06 -0.05 -9.65
C SER A 80 3.85 1.19 -10.56
N SER A 81 2.70 1.86 -10.40
CA SER A 81 2.35 3.11 -11.07
C SER A 81 1.65 4.09 -10.11
N PRO A 82 1.97 5.40 -10.14
CA PRO A 82 1.29 6.41 -9.33
C PRO A 82 -0.23 6.47 -9.56
N SER A 83 -0.70 6.10 -10.75
CA SER A 83 -2.14 6.06 -11.07
C SER A 83 -2.96 5.07 -10.23
N GLN A 84 -2.29 4.13 -9.56
CA GLN A 84 -2.95 3.14 -8.70
C GLN A 84 -3.34 3.70 -7.34
N ILE A 85 -2.87 4.89 -6.95
CA ILE A 85 -3.19 5.52 -5.67
C ILE A 85 -3.69 6.94 -5.88
N LYS A 86 -4.76 7.29 -5.17
CA LYS A 86 -5.36 8.63 -5.21
C LYS A 86 -5.77 9.04 -3.81
N ILE A 87 -5.42 10.26 -3.40
CA ILE A 87 -6.01 10.92 -2.22
C ILE A 87 -7.43 11.35 -2.59
N ILE A 88 -8.41 11.00 -1.76
CA ILE A 88 -9.84 11.15 -2.07
C ILE A 88 -10.60 12.03 -1.07
N ASP A 89 -9.87 12.85 -0.32
CA ASP A 89 -10.46 13.89 0.52
C ASP A 89 -11.33 14.85 -0.32
#